data_AF-A0A6B3IAJ5-F1
#
_entry.id   AF-A0A6B3IAJ5-F1
#
_cell.length_a   1.000
_cell.length_b   1.000
_cell.length_c   1.000
_cell.angle_alpha   90.00
_cell.angle_beta   90.00
_cell.angle_gamma   90.00
#
_symmetry.space_group_name_H-M   'P 1'
#
loop_
_entity.id
_entity.type
_entity.pdbx_description
1 polymer ?
#
loop_
_entity_poly.entity_id
_entity_poly.type
_entity_poly.pdbx_seq_one_letter_code
_entity_poly.pdbx_strand_id
1 'polypeptide(L)'
;MTDNTTTTMDSTTTDGVPGHATALGREQRQVTPPEDRYATELAFLAAHDPGPRPPGWLLTPRAVVTFVMGSAGEALSLPKDARPGAGVP
;
A
#
# COMPACT_ATOMS: atom_id res chain seq x y z
N MET A 1 44.30 -34.67 3.95
CA MET A 1 43.28 -35.50 4.59
C MET A 1 43.11 -34.92 5.98
N THR A 2 42.06 -34.13 6.18
CA THR A 2 41.79 -33.47 7.45
C THR A 2 40.32 -33.71 7.76
N ASP A 3 40.08 -34.44 8.84
CA ASP A 3 38.78 -34.93 9.27
C ASP A 3 37.92 -33.78 9.80
N ASN A 4 36.65 -33.71 9.37
CA ASN A 4 35.66 -32.78 9.91
C ASN A 4 34.68 -33.55 10.81
N THR A 5 34.84 -33.38 12.13
CA THR A 5 34.01 -34.02 13.15
C THR A 5 32.65 -33.34 13.22
N THR A 6 31.61 -34.13 12.97
CA THR A 6 30.18 -33.81 13.13
C THR A 6 29.80 -33.70 14.60
N THR A 7 29.13 -32.60 14.99
CA THR A 7 28.46 -32.45 16.28
C THR A 7 26.95 -32.33 16.04
N THR A 8 26.23 -33.36 16.46
CA THR A 8 24.76 -33.44 16.59
C THR A 8 24.34 -32.86 17.94
N MET A 9 23.36 -31.97 17.97
CA MET A 9 22.52 -31.78 19.16
C MET A 9 21.04 -31.62 18.78
N ASP A 10 20.27 -32.51 19.37
CA ASP A 10 18.81 -32.66 19.39
C ASP A 10 18.18 -31.59 20.31
N SER A 11 16.99 -31.09 19.98
CA SER A 11 16.13 -30.32 20.92
C SER A 11 14.66 -30.39 20.54
N THR A 12 14.02 -31.44 21.06
CA THR A 12 12.72 -31.51 21.75
C THR A 12 11.59 -30.51 21.43
N THR A 13 10.48 -31.08 20.93
CA THR A 13 9.10 -30.54 20.91
C THR A 13 8.46 -30.56 22.31
N THR A 14 7.65 -29.56 22.70
CA THR A 14 6.30 -29.72 23.34
C THR A 14 5.63 -28.37 23.73
N ASP A 15 4.31 -28.32 23.45
CA ASP A 15 3.18 -27.57 24.03
C ASP A 15 2.84 -26.10 23.72
N GLY A 16 1.58 -25.94 23.26
CA GLY A 16 0.66 -24.90 23.76
C GLY A 16 0.41 -23.70 22.84
N VAL A 17 -0.52 -23.80 21.89
CA VAL A 17 -0.99 -22.63 21.11
C VAL A 17 -2.38 -22.18 21.59
N PRO A 18 -2.48 -21.09 22.38
CA PRO A 18 -3.75 -20.40 22.56
C PRO A 18 -4.05 -19.53 21.33
N GLY A 19 -5.25 -19.76 20.77
CA GLY A 19 -6.06 -18.82 19.98
C GLY A 19 -5.32 -17.78 19.12
N HIS A 20 -5.09 -18.10 17.85
CA HIS A 20 -4.79 -17.12 16.80
C HIS A 20 -6.05 -16.28 16.50
N ALA A 21 -6.48 -15.45 17.44
CA ALA A 21 -7.56 -14.49 17.24
C ALA A 21 -7.03 -13.31 16.41
N THR A 22 -7.18 -13.41 15.09
CA THR A 22 -7.56 -12.33 14.15
C THR A 22 -6.84 -10.98 14.31
N ALA A 23 -5.50 -10.95 14.30
CA ALA A 23 -4.70 -9.73 14.11
C ALA A 23 -3.76 -9.79 12.86
N LEU A 24 -3.74 -10.90 12.13
CA LEU A 24 -2.64 -11.27 11.23
C LEU A 24 -2.54 -10.53 9.88
N GLY A 25 -3.48 -9.65 9.52
CA GLY A 25 -3.52 -9.07 8.17
C GLY A 25 -2.73 -7.76 7.97
N ARG A 26 -2.45 -7.02 9.05
CA ARG A 26 -1.89 -5.66 8.96
C ARG A 26 -0.40 -5.58 9.28
N GLU A 27 0.12 -6.59 9.97
CA GLU A 27 1.39 -6.56 10.70
C GLU A 27 2.58 -7.09 9.90
N GLN A 28 2.36 -7.84 8.81
CA GLN A 28 3.45 -8.37 7.96
C GLN A 28 3.54 -7.64 6.61
N ARG A 29 3.52 -6.30 6.61
CA ARG A 29 3.81 -5.53 5.39
C ARG A 29 5.29 -5.21 5.33
N GLN A 30 5.96 -5.62 4.25
CA GLN A 30 7.37 -5.34 4.02
C GLN A 30 7.65 -3.83 3.93
N VAL A 31 6.69 -3.04 3.42
CA VAL A 31 6.74 -1.58 3.35
C VAL A 31 5.35 -0.99 3.55
N THR A 32 5.27 0.28 3.98
CA THR A 32 4.03 1.05 3.91
C THR A 32 3.56 1.13 2.46
N PRO A 33 2.32 0.73 2.16
CA PRO A 33 1.85 0.72 0.79
C PRO A 33 1.60 2.16 0.29
N PRO A 34 1.69 2.41 -1.03
CA PRO A 34 1.52 3.75 -1.59
C PRO A 34 0.18 4.40 -1.24
N GLU A 35 -0.88 3.62 -1.08
CA GLU A 35 -2.22 4.10 -0.75
C GLU A 35 -2.27 4.73 0.65
N ASP A 36 -1.49 4.21 1.58
CA ASP A 36 -1.35 4.77 2.93
C ASP A 36 -0.42 5.98 2.92
N ARG A 37 0.73 5.86 2.24
CA ARG A 37 1.78 6.91 2.24
C ARG A 37 1.34 8.16 1.51
N TYR A 38 0.65 8.01 0.38
CA TYR A 38 0.27 9.11 -0.53
C TYR A 38 -1.26 9.30 -0.59
N ALA A 39 -1.96 8.98 0.51
CA ALA A 39 -3.41 9.07 0.59
C ALA A 39 -3.97 10.44 0.16
N THR A 40 -3.31 11.53 0.56
CA THR A 40 -3.70 12.89 0.20
C THR A 40 -3.57 13.17 -1.30
N GLU A 41 -2.46 12.75 -1.92
CA GLU A 41 -2.24 12.93 -3.36
C GLU A 41 -3.24 12.12 -4.18
N LEU A 42 -3.54 10.89 -3.76
CA LEU A 42 -4.54 10.04 -4.42
C LEU A 42 -5.95 10.62 -4.26
N ALA A 43 -6.30 11.16 -3.09
CA ALA A 43 -7.57 11.84 -2.87
C ALA A 43 -7.69 13.13 -3.70
N PHE A 44 -6.59 13.88 -3.86
CA PHE A 44 -6.52 15.01 -4.78
C PHE A 44 -6.80 14.57 -6.22
N LEU A 45 -6.10 13.54 -6.71
CA LEU A 45 -6.27 13.06 -8.09
C LEU A 45 -7.70 12.53 -8.35
N ALA A 46 -8.33 11.90 -7.34
CA ALA A 46 -9.71 11.46 -7.43
C ALA A 46 -10.70 12.63 -7.60
N ALA A 47 -10.43 13.77 -6.96
CA ALA A 47 -11.21 14.99 -7.07
C ALA A 47 -10.87 15.80 -8.34
N HIS A 48 -9.62 15.75 -8.79
CA HIS A 48 -9.12 16.44 -9.98
C HIS A 48 -9.67 15.83 -11.28
N ASP A 49 -9.76 14.50 -11.36
CA ASP A 49 -10.22 13.79 -12.57
C ASP A 49 -11.58 13.08 -12.36
N PRO A 50 -12.71 13.69 -12.75
CA PRO A 50 -14.04 13.12 -12.59
C PRO A 50 -14.43 12.12 -13.70
N GLY A 51 -13.48 11.69 -14.54
CA GLY A 51 -13.73 10.76 -15.65
C GLY A 51 -14.27 9.38 -15.22
N PRO A 52 -14.70 8.55 -16.19
CA PRO A 52 -15.24 7.23 -15.90
C PRO A 52 -14.18 6.31 -15.25
N ARG A 53 -14.61 5.53 -14.26
CA ARG A 53 -13.77 4.59 -13.52
C ARG A 53 -14.21 3.16 -13.81
N PRO A 54 -13.28 2.23 -14.07
CA PRO A 54 -13.60 0.80 -14.10
C PRO A 54 -14.25 0.34 -12.79
N PRO A 55 -15.03 -0.76 -12.80
CA PRO A 55 -15.61 -1.30 -11.57
C PRO A 55 -14.55 -1.55 -10.49
N GLY A 56 -14.82 -1.03 -9.28
CA GLY A 56 -13.93 -1.18 -8.12
C GLY A 56 -12.76 -0.18 -8.05
N TRP A 57 -12.64 0.76 -9.00
CA TRP A 57 -11.55 1.73 -9.02
C TRP A 57 -11.95 3.07 -8.42
N LEU A 58 -11.06 3.67 -7.64
CA LEU A 58 -11.21 5.02 -7.09
C LEU A 58 -10.69 6.12 -8.02
N LEU A 59 -9.82 5.75 -8.97
CA LEU A 59 -9.19 6.66 -9.93
C LEU A 59 -9.53 6.26 -11.36
N THR A 60 -9.44 7.21 -12.28
CA THR A 60 -9.40 6.90 -13.71
C THR A 60 -8.05 6.28 -14.07
N PRO A 61 -7.94 5.50 -15.16
CA PRO A 61 -6.64 5.02 -15.63
C PRO A 61 -5.63 6.15 -15.89
N ARG A 62 -6.11 7.31 -16.38
CA ARG A 62 -5.27 8.49 -16.61
C ARG A 62 -4.71 9.06 -15.31
N ALA A 63 -5.53 9.20 -14.27
CA ALA A 63 -5.09 9.67 -12.96
C ALA A 63 -4.07 8.72 -12.31
N VAL A 64 -4.22 7.41 -12.50
CA VAL A 64 -3.22 6.42 -12.05
C VAL A 64 -1.88 6.62 -12.76
N VAL A 65 -1.89 6.83 -14.09
CA VAL A 65 -0.66 7.15 -14.85
C VAL A 65 -0.02 8.43 -14.33
N THR A 66 -0.81 9.48 -14.08
CA THR A 66 -0.29 10.74 -13.51
C THR A 66 0.34 10.54 -12.13
N PHE A 67 -0.23 9.67 -11.28
CA PHE A 67 0.38 9.34 -9.99
C PHE A 67 1.74 8.66 -10.13
N VAL A 68 1.85 7.67 -11.03
CA VAL A 68 3.07 6.86 -11.19
C VAL A 68 4.16 7.62 -11.95
N MET A 69 3.78 8.31 -13.03
CA MET A 69 4.71 8.95 -13.97
C MET A 69 4.91 10.44 -13.67
N GLY A 70 4.10 11.02 -12.80
CA GLY A 70 4.02 12.46 -12.58
C GLY A 70 3.19 13.20 -13.63
N SER A 71 3.02 14.50 -13.44
CA SER A 71 2.24 15.41 -14.30
C SER A 71 3.05 16.04 -15.45
N ALA A 72 4.20 15.46 -15.81
CA ALA A 72 5.13 16.02 -16.79
C ALA A 72 5.59 17.47 -16.48
N GLY A 73 5.60 17.85 -15.19
CA GLY A 73 5.98 19.19 -14.73
C GLY A 73 4.82 20.18 -14.65
N GLU A 74 3.59 19.78 -14.97
CA GLU A 74 2.43 20.65 -14.81
C GLU A 74 1.93 20.70 -13.36
N ALA A 75 1.60 21.90 -12.88
CA ALA A 75 0.91 22.07 -11.62
C ALA A 75 -0.59 21.77 -11.81
N LEU A 76 -1.11 20.83 -11.02
CA LEU A 76 -2.52 20.44 -11.07
C LEU A 76 -3.33 21.28 -10.08
N SER A 77 -4.54 21.65 -10.49
CA SER A 77 -5.51 22.37 -9.65
C SER A 77 -6.85 21.65 -9.65
N LEU A 78 -7.59 21.71 -8.55
CA LEU A 78 -8.92 21.15 -8.49
C LEU A 78 -9.92 21.97 -9.32
N PRO A 79 -10.90 21.33 -9.99
CA PRO A 79 -12.06 22.01 -10.55
C PRO A 79 -12.80 22.82 -9.48
N LYS A 80 -13.44 23.93 -9.87
CA LYS A 80 -14.16 24.82 -8.96
C LYS A 80 -15.23 24.11 -8.11
N ASP A 81 -15.89 23.12 -8.70
CA ASP A 81 -17.00 22.39 -8.08
C ASP A 81 -16.56 21.04 -7.48
N ALA A 82 -15.25 20.77 -7.43
CA ALA A 82 -14.73 19.56 -6.82
C ALA A 82 -14.99 19.58 -5.31
N ARG A 83 -15.35 18.41 -4.76
CA ARG A 83 -15.39 18.18 -3.32
C ARG A 83 -14.19 17.34 -2.91
N PRO A 84 -13.09 17.96 -2.46
CA PRO A 84 -11.92 17.24 -1.99
C PRO A 84 -12.26 16.37 -0.78
N GLY A 85 -11.61 15.21 -0.68
CA GLY A 85 -11.60 14.42 0.55
C GLY A 85 -10.90 15.17 1.69
N ALA A 86 -11.11 14.72 2.93
CA ALA A 86 -10.46 15.34 4.10
C ALA A 86 -8.93 15.38 3.96
N GLY A 87 -8.34 16.55 4.19
CA GLY A 87 -6.88 16.74 4.14
C GLY A 87 -6.31 17.03 2.75
N VAL A 88 -7.14 17.15 1.72
CA VAL A 88 -6.72 17.62 0.39
C VAL A 88 -6.75 19.17 0.36
N PRO A 89 -5.65 19.84 -0.03
CA PRO A 89 -5.55 21.30 -0.07
C PRO A 89 -6.38 21.96 -1.17
#